data_AF-A0A1J3K2Y9-F1
#
_entry.id   AF-A0A1J3K2Y9-F1
#
_cell.length_a   1.000
_cell.length_b   1.000
_cell.length_c   1.000
_cell.angle_alpha   90.00
_cell.angle_beta   90.00
_cell.angle_gamma   90.00
#
_symmetry.space_group_name_H-M   'P 1'
#
loop_
_entity.id
_entity.type
_entity.pdbx_description
1 polymer ?
#
loop_
_entity_poly.entity_id
_entity_poly.type
_entity_poly.pdbx_seq_one_letter_code
_entity_poly.pdbx_strand_id
1 'polypeptide(L)'
;SMSGAVFKWEGSMNPKIFLNPQAKACLLPMGITSENVAAQYNISREEQDKIAVESHRRAAAAIKSGRFKDEIVPVTVKIKDPKTGQEKEIVADTDDGCRPETTFEGLS
;
A
#
# COMPACT_ATOMS: atom_id res chain seq x y z
N SER A 1 -22.58 25.80 -32.82
CA SER A 1 -21.41 25.01 -33.25
C SER A 1 -20.22 25.44 -32.43
N MET A 2 -19.94 24.75 -31.31
CA MET A 2 -18.73 24.99 -30.51
C MET A 2 -17.93 23.70 -30.52
N SER A 3 -16.90 23.64 -31.35
CA SER A 3 -15.84 22.64 -31.22
C SER A 3 -15.00 23.01 -29.99
N GLY A 4 -15.45 22.57 -28.82
CA GLY A 4 -14.66 22.64 -27.59
C GLY A 4 -13.45 21.75 -27.75
N ALA A 5 -12.27 22.35 -27.82
CA ALA A 5 -11.00 21.65 -27.89
C ALA A 5 -10.93 20.59 -26.77
N VAL A 6 -10.75 19.33 -27.18
CA VAL A 6 -10.46 18.22 -26.28
C VAL A 6 -9.18 18.59 -25.53
N PHE A 7 -9.27 18.72 -24.21
CA PHE A 7 -8.11 18.90 -23.33
C PHE A 7 -7.26 17.63 -23.40
N LYS A 8 -6.30 17.59 -24.33
CA LYS A 8 -5.35 16.51 -24.46
C LYS A 8 -4.30 16.70 -23.37
N TRP A 9 -4.50 16.06 -22.22
CA TRP A 9 -3.46 15.99 -21.19
C TRP A 9 -2.33 15.09 -21.69
N GLU A 10 -1.15 15.66 -21.94
CA GLU A 10 -0.01 14.99 -22.57
C GLU A 10 0.76 14.03 -21.65
N GLY A 11 0.18 13.63 -20.51
CA GLY A 11 0.86 12.76 -19.55
C GLY A 11 1.95 13.43 -18.73
N SER A 12 2.21 14.73 -18.97
CA SER A 12 3.25 15.48 -18.28
C SER A 12 2.73 16.14 -17.01
N MET A 13 3.64 16.25 -16.03
CA MET A 13 3.39 16.87 -14.75
C MET A 13 3.04 18.35 -14.93
N ASN A 14 2.00 18.82 -14.22
CA ASN A 14 1.60 20.22 -14.31
C ASN A 14 2.75 21.12 -13.82
N PRO A 15 3.27 22.07 -14.64
CA PRO A 15 4.42 22.90 -14.27
C PRO A 15 4.17 23.78 -13.04
N LYS A 16 2.90 24.02 -12.68
CA LYS A 16 2.53 24.74 -11.45
C LYS A 16 2.94 24.00 -10.17
N ILE A 17 3.22 22.71 -10.24
CA ILE A 17 3.72 21.92 -9.11
C ILE A 17 5.04 22.51 -8.56
N PHE A 18 5.89 23.07 -9.42
CA PHE A 18 7.15 23.68 -8.99
C PHE A 18 6.97 25.05 -8.31
N LEU A 19 5.79 25.66 -8.46
CA LEU A 19 5.48 26.98 -7.88
C LEU A 19 4.86 26.87 -6.49
N ASN A 20 4.36 25.70 -6.11
CA ASN A 20 3.77 25.45 -4.80
C ASN A 20 4.65 24.44 -4.02
N PRO A 21 5.28 24.85 -2.92
CA PRO A 21 6.18 23.99 -2.15
C PRO A 21 5.53 22.68 -1.68
N GLN A 22 4.25 22.70 -1.30
CA GLN A 22 3.52 21.52 -0.85
C GLN A 22 3.28 20.54 -2.00
N ALA A 23 2.90 21.04 -3.18
CA ALA A 23 2.73 20.22 -4.37
C ALA A 23 4.07 19.60 -4.81
N LYS A 24 5.17 20.36 -4.71
CA LYS A 24 6.51 19.84 -5.00
C LYS A 24 6.93 18.74 -4.02
N ALA A 25 6.54 18.83 -2.75
CA ALA A 25 6.84 17.81 -1.76
C ALA A 25 6.19 16.45 -2.07
N CYS A 26 5.02 16.43 -2.71
CA CYS A 26 4.37 15.20 -3.19
C CYS A 26 5.16 14.44 -4.26
N LEU A 27 6.22 15.04 -4.82
CA LEU A 27 7.09 14.38 -5.80
C LEU A 27 8.20 13.56 -5.14
N LEU A 28 8.44 13.74 -3.84
CA LEU A 28 9.44 12.94 -3.13
C LEU A 28 8.94 11.51 -3.01
N PRO A 29 9.75 10.49 -3.33
CA PRO A 29 9.38 9.11 -3.08
C PRO A 29 9.14 8.87 -1.58
N MET A 30 8.00 8.29 -1.23
CA MET A 30 7.62 8.09 0.18
C MET A 30 8.62 7.22 0.96
N GLY A 31 9.25 6.25 0.31
CA GLY A 31 10.34 5.47 0.91
C GLY A 31 11.51 6.34 1.37
N ILE A 32 11.94 7.30 0.55
CA ILE A 32 13.01 8.25 0.91
C ILE A 32 12.57 9.14 2.06
N THR A 33 11.32 9.58 2.09
CA THR A 33 10.82 10.36 3.24
C THR A 33 10.80 9.54 4.53
N SER A 34 10.54 8.22 4.46
CA SER A 34 10.61 7.31 5.60
C SER A 34 12.05 7.16 6.10
N GLU A 35 13.02 6.98 5.21
CA GLU A 35 14.45 6.91 5.57
C GLU A 35 14.94 8.22 6.21
N ASN A 36 14.51 9.37 5.69
CA ASN A 36 14.85 10.66 6.27
C ASN A 36 14.30 10.82 7.70
N VAL A 37 13.06 10.35 7.95
CA VAL A 37 12.46 10.34 9.29
C VAL A 37 13.24 9.38 10.21
N ALA A 38 13.57 8.18 9.74
CA ALA A 38 14.35 7.22 10.51
C ALA A 38 15.71 7.80 10.92
N ALA A 39 16.42 8.45 9.99
CA ALA A 39 17.68 9.12 10.29
C ALA A 39 17.52 10.31 11.25
N GLN A 40 16.50 11.16 11.05
CA GLN A 40 16.27 12.34 11.88
C GLN A 40 15.98 11.98 13.35
N TYR A 41 15.21 10.91 13.57
CA TYR A 41 14.81 10.48 14.91
C TYR A 41 15.63 9.29 15.45
N ASN A 42 16.70 8.89 14.75
CA ASN A 42 17.57 7.76 15.08
C ASN A 42 16.80 6.43 15.28
N ILE A 43 15.79 6.17 14.44
CA ILE A 43 15.02 4.93 14.47
C ILE A 43 15.85 3.83 13.82
N SER A 44 16.33 2.90 14.63
CA SER A 44 17.18 1.79 14.16
C SER A 44 16.42 0.83 13.24
N ARG A 45 17.16 0.10 12.39
CA ARG A 45 16.58 -1.00 11.59
C ARG A 45 15.91 -2.05 12.48
N GLU A 46 16.50 -2.36 13.62
CA GLU A 46 15.95 -3.30 14.59
C GLU A 46 14.57 -2.85 15.11
N GLU A 47 14.38 -1.57 15.40
CA GLU A 47 13.07 -1.03 15.82
C GLU A 47 12.03 -1.11 14.70
N GLN A 48 12.43 -0.82 13.47
CA GLN A 48 11.56 -0.90 12.29
C GLN A 48 11.07 -2.34 12.07
N ASP A 49 11.98 -3.32 12.09
CA ASP A 49 11.66 -4.73 11.87
C ASP A 49 10.79 -5.29 13.01
N LYS A 50 11.06 -4.91 14.28
CA LYS A 50 10.22 -5.31 15.43
C LYS A 50 8.78 -4.83 15.29
N ILE A 51 8.57 -3.61 14.81
CA ILE A 51 7.22 -3.07 14.57
C ILE A 51 6.54 -3.84 13.44
N ALA A 52 7.26 -4.19 12.37
CA ALA A 52 6.70 -4.97 11.27
C ALA A 52 6.24 -6.38 11.72
N VAL A 53 7.06 -7.09 12.51
CA VAL A 53 6.69 -8.38 13.12
C VAL A 53 5.44 -8.25 13.99
N GLU A 54 5.43 -7.26 14.88
CA GLU A 54 4.29 -7.02 15.78
C GLU A 54 3.01 -6.65 15.03
N SER A 55 3.13 -5.89 13.93
CA SER A 55 2.01 -5.54 13.05
C SER A 55 1.36 -6.80 12.45
N HIS A 56 2.17 -7.67 11.85
CA HIS A 56 1.68 -8.94 11.29
C HIS A 56 1.08 -9.86 12.36
N ARG A 57 1.69 -9.93 13.55
CA ARG A 57 1.16 -10.71 14.67
C ARG A 57 -0.22 -10.22 15.12
N ARG A 58 -0.41 -8.89 15.23
CA ARG A 58 -1.69 -8.28 15.60
C ARG A 58 -2.76 -8.49 14.53
N ALA A 59 -2.41 -8.29 13.26
CA ALA A 59 -3.31 -8.52 12.13
C ALA A 59 -3.78 -9.98 12.09
N ALA A 60 -2.85 -10.95 12.22
CA ALA A 60 -3.19 -12.37 12.26
C ALA A 60 -4.15 -12.72 13.42
N ALA A 61 -3.93 -12.15 14.60
CA ALA A 61 -4.82 -12.35 15.75
C ALA A 61 -6.20 -11.72 15.52
N ALA A 62 -6.28 -10.54 14.90
CA ALA A 62 -7.54 -9.87 14.58
C ALA A 62 -8.36 -10.64 13.53
N ILE A 63 -7.70 -11.11 12.47
CA ILE A 63 -8.32 -11.98 11.44
C ILE A 63 -8.85 -13.26 12.09
N LYS A 64 -8.02 -13.97 12.87
CA LYS A 64 -8.42 -15.22 13.53
C LYS A 64 -9.59 -15.06 14.49
N SER A 65 -9.66 -13.91 15.18
CA SER A 65 -10.77 -13.60 16.10
C SER A 65 -11.99 -13.01 15.40
N GLY A 66 -11.94 -12.78 14.08
CA GLY A 66 -13.05 -12.25 13.29
C GLY A 66 -13.34 -10.77 13.54
N ARG A 67 -12.39 -10.00 14.09
CA ARG A 67 -12.60 -8.58 14.44
C ARG A 67 -12.94 -7.70 13.24
N PHE A 68 -12.48 -8.08 12.05
CA PHE A 68 -12.72 -7.31 10.82
C PHE A 68 -14.03 -7.68 10.11
N LYS A 69 -14.77 -8.69 10.59
CA LYS A 69 -16.00 -9.15 9.91
C LYS A 69 -17.10 -8.10 9.84
N ASP A 70 -17.14 -7.19 10.82
CA ASP A 70 -18.17 -6.14 10.87
C ASP A 70 -17.84 -4.94 9.97
N GLU A 71 -16.58 -4.76 9.57
CA GLU A 71 -16.12 -3.62 8.77
C GLU A 71 -15.76 -3.97 7.32
N ILE A 72 -15.37 -5.22 7.03
CA ILE A 72 -15.07 -5.67 5.66
C ILE A 72 -16.36 -6.02 4.92
N VAL A 73 -16.58 -5.35 3.79
CA VAL A 73 -17.64 -5.71 2.83
C VAL A 73 -17.06 -6.69 1.81
N PRO A 74 -17.57 -7.94 1.71
CA PRO A 74 -17.07 -8.91 0.75
C PRO A 74 -17.25 -8.45 -0.70
N VAL A 75 -16.21 -8.64 -1.53
CA VAL A 75 -16.24 -8.28 -2.95
C VAL A 75 -16.00 -9.52 -3.81
N THR A 76 -16.92 -9.81 -4.73
CA THR A 76 -16.74 -10.86 -5.72
C THR A 76 -15.84 -10.37 -6.85
N VAL A 77 -14.72 -11.06 -7.08
CA VAL A 77 -13.73 -10.72 -8.10
C VAL A 77 -13.35 -11.94 -8.92
N LYS A 78 -12.86 -11.72 -10.14
CA LYS A 78 -12.23 -12.76 -10.95
C LYS A 78 -10.72 -12.64 -10.82
N ILE A 79 -10.07 -13.71 -10.37
CA ILE A 79 -8.62 -13.83 -10.35
C ILE A 79 -8.19 -14.67 -11.54
N LYS A 80 -7.11 -14.25 -12.20
CA LYS A 80 -6.48 -15.01 -13.27
C LYS A 80 -5.28 -15.75 -12.72
N ASP A 81 -5.25 -17.06 -12.89
CA ASP A 81 -4.09 -17.88 -12.55
C ASP A 81 -2.90 -17.45 -13.43
N PRO A 82 -1.78 -16.99 -12.85
CA PRO A 82 -0.63 -16.52 -13.62
C PRO A 82 0.07 -17.63 -14.40
N LYS A 83 -0.08 -18.90 -14.01
CA LYS A 83 0.54 -20.07 -14.67
C LYS A 83 -0.34 -20.64 -15.78
N THR A 84 -1.64 -20.78 -15.53
CA THR A 84 -2.56 -21.45 -16.47
C THR A 84 -3.39 -20.47 -17.31
N GLY A 85 -3.48 -19.20 -16.89
CA GLY A 85 -4.30 -18.18 -17.53
C GLY A 85 -5.80 -18.35 -17.31
N GLN A 86 -6.23 -19.36 -16.56
CA GLN A 86 -7.64 -19.60 -16.25
C GLN A 86 -8.17 -18.56 -15.27
N GLU A 87 -9.41 -18.11 -15.48
CA GLU A 87 -10.11 -17.22 -14.57
C GLU A 87 -10.94 -18.03 -13.58
N LYS A 88 -10.88 -17.64 -12.31
CA LYS A 88 -11.72 -18.16 -11.24
C LYS A 88 -12.38 -17.01 -10.51
N GLU A 89 -13.67 -17.15 -10.25
CA GLU A 89 -14.40 -16.24 -9.36
C GLU A 89 -14.11 -16.59 -7.90
N ILE A 90 -13.79 -15.59 -7.09
CA ILE A 90 -13.59 -15.70 -5.65
C ILE A 90 -14.33 -14.56 -4.95
N VAL A 91 -14.64 -14.78 -3.67
CA VAL A 91 -15.11 -13.71 -2.78
C VAL A 91 -13.92 -13.27 -1.93
N ALA A 92 -13.52 -12.01 -2.08
CA ALA A 92 -12.50 -11.39 -1.24
C ALA A 92 -13.18 -10.78 0.00
N ASP A 93 -13.02 -11.43 1.15
CA ASP A 93 -13.65 -11.05 2.43
C ASP A 93 -12.64 -10.93 3.59
N THR A 94 -11.35 -11.09 3.30
CA THR A 94 -10.27 -11.12 4.28
C THR A 94 -9.02 -10.50 3.66
N ASP A 95 -8.29 -9.70 4.43
CA ASP A 95 -7.02 -9.09 3.98
C ASP A 95 -5.98 -10.15 3.63
N ASP A 96 -5.43 -10.07 2.41
CA ASP A 96 -4.45 -11.03 1.88
C ASP A 96 -2.98 -10.63 2.16
N GLY A 97 -2.74 -9.44 2.71
CA GLY A 97 -1.41 -8.90 3.00
C GLY A 97 -0.78 -9.42 4.29
N CYS A 98 -1.57 -10.03 5.18
CA CYS A 98 -1.05 -10.55 6.44
C CYS A 98 -0.14 -11.77 6.20
N ARG A 99 1.02 -11.80 6.86
CA ARG A 99 1.98 -12.91 6.89
C ARG A 99 2.17 -13.35 8.35
N PRO A 100 1.34 -14.27 8.88
CA PRO A 100 1.41 -14.68 10.28
C PRO A 100 2.78 -15.26 10.71
N GLU A 101 3.56 -15.73 9.74
CA GLU A 101 4.89 -16.32 9.88
C GLU A 101 6.03 -15.30 9.89
N THR A 102 5.75 -14.00 9.76
CA THR A 102 6.78 -12.96 9.82
C THR A 102 7.57 -13.06 11.13
N THR A 103 8.89 -13.20 11.01
CA THR A 103 9.84 -13.26 12.12
C THR A 103 10.85 -12.13 11.97
N PHE A 104 11.50 -11.76 13.08
CA PHE A 104 12.55 -10.74 13.05
C PHE A 104 13.70 -11.19 12.15
N GLU A 105 14.13 -12.44 12.28
CA GLU A 105 15.18 -13.05 11.46
C GLU A 105 14.85 -13.09 9.97
N GLY A 106 13.57 -13.21 9.61
CA GLY A 106 13.12 -13.16 8.22
C GLY A 106 13.07 -11.75 7.63
N LEU A 107 13.10 -10.71 8.46
CA LEU A 107 13.08 -9.31 8.03
C LEU A 107 14.45 -8.63 8.06
N SER A 108 15.37 -9.08 8.92
CA SER A 108 16.66 -8.42 9.18
C SER A 108 17.74 -8.75 8.15
#